data_AF-A0A317WNX1-F1
#
_entry.id   AF-A0A317WNX1-F1
#
_cell.length_a   1.000
_cell.length_b   1.000
_cell.length_c   1.000
_cell.angle_alpha   90.00
_cell.angle_beta   90.00
_cell.angle_gamma   90.00
#
_symmetry.space_group_name_H-M   'P 1'
#
loop_
_entity.id
_entity.type
_entity.pdbx_description
1 polymer ?
#
loop_
_entity_poly.entity_id
_entity_poly.type
_entity_poly.pdbx_seq_one_letter_code
_entity_poly.pdbx_strand_id
1 'polypeptide(L)'
;MGSINQAPRVIQSEQTPYFTPANNGGAALNPADPDTPTLFRPLQIRDVTLKNRVVVSPMCMYSAESDPSSPLLGALTDYHIAHLGQFALKGAGLVFVEAQAVQPNGRISPNDVGLWDHSPESEQFKSLQRIVRFCHSQGAKVAVQLAHAGRKASVVAPWVAAEAKKAAIIAEESVGGWPSNVVGPNGGVEHTWGPGYCTPRALSVEEIQELVQAFAKSAEAAVRAGVDVIEIHAAHGYLLNQFLSPVTNKRTDAYGGSFENRTRMLREVLTAIRAVIPTGTPLFLRISATEWLDGQDVAAESGTWNMESSLRLLPLLPELGVDLLDVSSGGNHKDQKINLHTNYHIDLASEVRQAIRATGAKTLVGAVGFITQAEQAQGLVQGADEAHAANATVSGPEPVADLVLMARQFMREPEWVMNAAKKLGAKVDVPVQFRRAI
;
A
#
# COMPACT_ATOMS: atom_id res chain seq x y z
N MET A 1 26.95 17.57 -49.91
CA MET A 1 27.16 17.88 -48.48
C MET A 1 26.76 16.64 -47.70
N GLY A 2 27.71 16.08 -46.95
CA GLY A 2 27.65 14.70 -46.47
C GLY A 2 26.54 14.45 -45.47
N SER A 3 25.82 13.35 -45.68
CA SER A 3 25.06 12.66 -44.63
C SER A 3 26.03 12.33 -43.49
N ILE A 4 25.88 13.03 -42.36
CA ILE A 4 26.57 12.65 -41.13
C ILE A 4 25.80 11.45 -40.58
N ASN A 5 26.28 10.24 -40.87
CA ASN A 5 25.88 9.03 -40.16
C ASN A 5 26.28 9.21 -38.69
N GLN A 6 25.42 9.83 -37.88
CA GLN A 6 25.59 9.86 -36.44
C GLN A 6 25.32 8.46 -35.91
N ALA A 7 26.30 7.87 -35.23
CA ALA A 7 26.10 6.60 -34.53
C ALA A 7 24.97 6.77 -33.50
N PRO A 8 24.05 5.81 -33.38
CA PRO A 8 22.97 5.88 -32.39
C PRO A 8 23.56 5.91 -30.97
N ARG A 9 23.01 6.76 -30.10
CA ARG A 9 23.40 6.88 -28.68
C ARG A 9 22.34 6.27 -27.77
N VAL A 10 22.75 5.86 -26.56
CA VAL A 10 21.81 5.49 -25.50
C VAL A 10 21.00 6.73 -25.11
N ILE A 11 19.68 6.59 -25.07
CA ILE A 11 18.77 7.68 -24.70
C ILE A 11 18.77 7.82 -23.18
N GLN A 12 19.07 9.02 -22.70
CA GLN A 12 18.98 9.38 -21.29
C GLN A 12 17.51 9.60 -20.89
N SER A 13 17.13 9.17 -19.69
CA SER A 13 15.84 9.52 -19.09
C SER A 13 15.77 11.00 -18.69
N GLU A 14 14.64 11.63 -18.96
CA GLU A 14 14.36 13.01 -18.53
C GLU A 14 13.91 13.11 -17.06
N GLN A 15 13.73 11.96 -16.39
CA GLN A 15 13.19 11.89 -15.03
C GLN A 15 14.25 12.15 -13.94
N THR A 16 15.54 12.16 -14.28
CA THR A 16 16.65 12.30 -13.32
C THR A 16 17.61 13.42 -13.72
N PRO A 17 18.23 14.12 -12.74
CA PRO A 17 19.24 15.15 -13.01
C PRO A 17 20.60 14.58 -13.41
N TYR A 18 20.76 13.26 -13.34
CA TYR A 18 21.95 12.50 -13.75
C TYR A 18 21.58 11.49 -14.83
N PHE A 19 22.59 10.94 -15.50
CA PHE A 19 22.39 9.95 -16.55
C PHE A 19 21.85 8.63 -15.99
N THR A 20 20.75 8.17 -16.59
CA THR A 20 20.28 6.80 -16.54
C THR A 20 19.61 6.48 -17.89
N PRO A 21 19.72 5.25 -18.43
CA PRO A 21 19.03 4.91 -19.66
C PRO A 21 17.52 4.99 -19.48
N ALA A 22 16.83 5.59 -20.46
CA ALA A 22 15.38 5.58 -20.52
C ALA A 22 14.90 4.15 -20.81
N ASN A 23 14.30 3.51 -19.80
CA ASN A 23 13.80 2.14 -19.88
C ASN A 23 12.30 2.11 -19.61
N ASN A 24 11.61 1.11 -20.15
CA ASN A 24 10.20 0.83 -19.85
C ASN A 24 9.93 -0.68 -19.71
N GLY A 25 10.84 -1.38 -19.03
CA GLY A 25 10.77 -2.84 -18.88
C GLY A 25 9.40 -3.31 -18.36
N GLY A 26 8.92 -4.45 -18.84
CA GLY A 26 7.64 -5.05 -18.43
C GLY A 26 6.40 -4.42 -19.09
N ALA A 27 6.53 -3.36 -19.88
CA ALA A 27 5.44 -2.84 -20.71
C ALA A 27 5.22 -3.76 -21.92
N ALA A 28 3.97 -4.12 -22.23
CA ALA A 28 3.67 -4.90 -23.42
C ALA A 28 4.06 -4.14 -24.70
N LEU A 29 4.63 -4.85 -25.69
CA LEU A 29 4.96 -4.26 -26.98
C LEU A 29 3.71 -3.96 -27.82
N ASN A 30 2.69 -4.81 -27.71
CA ASN A 30 1.41 -4.68 -28.41
C ASN A 30 0.23 -4.78 -27.41
N PRO A 31 0.02 -3.77 -26.54
CA PRO A 31 -0.98 -3.86 -25.46
C PRO A 31 -2.44 -3.98 -25.95
N ALA A 32 -2.72 -3.54 -27.18
CA ALA A 32 -4.04 -3.62 -27.81
C ALA A 32 -4.32 -4.98 -28.50
N ASP A 33 -3.31 -5.86 -28.55
CA ASP A 33 -3.47 -7.19 -29.13
C ASP A 33 -4.40 -8.04 -28.23
N PRO A 34 -5.48 -8.64 -28.76
CA PRO A 34 -6.36 -9.52 -28.01
C PRO A 34 -5.62 -10.68 -27.32
N ASP A 35 -4.51 -11.14 -27.88
CA ASP A 35 -3.70 -12.23 -27.33
C ASP A 35 -2.75 -11.77 -26.21
N THR A 36 -2.57 -10.46 -26.01
CA THR A 36 -1.82 -9.95 -24.85
C THR A 36 -2.62 -10.22 -23.57
N PRO A 37 -2.08 -10.98 -22.60
CA PRO A 37 -2.77 -11.25 -21.34
C PRO A 37 -3.16 -9.96 -20.63
N THR A 38 -4.37 -9.89 -20.05
CA THR A 38 -4.86 -8.69 -19.35
C THR A 38 -3.88 -8.23 -18.25
N LEU A 39 -3.15 -9.17 -17.63
CA LEU A 39 -2.09 -8.90 -16.67
C LEU A 39 -1.02 -7.91 -17.18
N PHE A 40 -0.71 -7.93 -18.48
CA PHE A 40 0.27 -7.05 -19.14
C PHE A 40 -0.35 -5.90 -19.93
N ARG A 41 -1.69 -5.81 -19.98
CA ARG A 41 -2.36 -4.65 -20.57
C ARG A 41 -2.28 -3.45 -19.61
N PRO A 42 -2.10 -2.24 -20.12
CA PRO A 42 -2.10 -1.04 -19.30
C PRO A 42 -3.43 -0.85 -18.56
N LEU A 43 -3.37 -0.27 -17.36
CA LEU A 43 -4.54 0.10 -16.57
C LEU A 43 -4.50 1.59 -16.28
N GLN A 44 -5.49 2.34 -16.79
CA GLN A 44 -5.67 3.76 -16.48
C GLN A 44 -6.49 3.90 -15.20
N ILE A 45 -5.96 4.66 -14.23
CA ILE A 45 -6.66 5.09 -13.03
C ILE A 45 -6.49 6.59 -12.92
N ARG A 46 -7.58 7.34 -13.10
CA ARG A 46 -7.55 8.81 -13.23
C ARG A 46 -6.54 9.26 -14.28
N ASP A 47 -5.53 10.05 -13.94
CA ASP A 47 -4.49 10.53 -14.86
C ASP A 47 -3.24 9.62 -14.89
N VAL A 48 -3.23 8.54 -14.10
CA VAL A 48 -2.10 7.62 -14.00
C VAL A 48 -2.35 6.36 -14.83
N THR A 49 -1.46 6.08 -15.79
CA THR A 49 -1.42 4.81 -16.51
C THR A 49 -0.38 3.89 -15.89
N LEU A 50 -0.80 2.71 -15.44
CA LEU A 50 0.10 1.61 -15.11
C LEU A 50 0.41 0.83 -16.40
N LYS A 51 1.69 0.54 -16.66
CA LYS A 51 2.12 -0.20 -17.86
C LYS A 51 1.68 -1.67 -17.88
N ASN A 52 1.35 -2.23 -16.71
CA ASN A 52 0.80 -3.56 -16.50
C ASN A 52 0.10 -3.59 -15.13
N ARG A 53 -0.59 -4.69 -14.83
CA ARG A 53 -1.40 -4.87 -13.60
C ARG A 53 -0.64 -5.53 -12.45
N VAL A 54 0.68 -5.54 -12.51
CA VAL A 54 1.54 -6.16 -11.49
C VAL A 54 2.11 -5.08 -10.57
N VAL A 55 1.70 -5.14 -9.30
CA VAL A 55 2.04 -4.14 -8.29
C VAL A 55 2.91 -4.78 -7.20
N VAL A 56 3.98 -4.08 -6.82
CA VAL A 56 4.74 -4.43 -5.60
C VAL A 56 3.97 -3.87 -4.41
N SER A 57 3.50 -4.73 -3.52
CA SER A 57 2.80 -4.34 -2.29
C SER A 57 3.74 -3.57 -1.35
N PRO A 58 3.23 -2.67 -0.50
CA PRO A 58 4.03 -2.04 0.55
C PRO A 58 4.57 -3.09 1.52
N MET A 59 5.87 -3.05 1.80
CA MET A 59 6.59 -3.99 2.68
C MET A 59 7.59 -3.22 3.55
N CYS A 60 7.36 -3.16 4.86
CA CYS A 60 8.28 -2.47 5.76
C CYS A 60 9.68 -3.11 5.74
N MET A 61 10.70 -2.30 5.52
CA MET A 61 12.10 -2.72 5.45
C MET A 61 12.89 -2.35 6.70
N TYR A 62 12.32 -1.52 7.58
CA TYR A 62 12.91 -1.17 8.87
C TYR A 62 14.38 -0.71 8.72
N SER A 63 14.64 0.12 7.70
CA SER A 63 15.98 0.48 7.21
C SER A 63 16.20 2.00 7.14
N ALA A 64 15.38 2.77 7.86
CA ALA A 64 15.59 4.21 8.08
C ALA A 64 16.47 4.47 9.31
N GLU A 65 17.04 5.67 9.37
CA GLU A 65 17.76 6.17 10.55
C GLU A 65 16.81 6.25 11.76
N SER A 66 17.30 5.78 12.91
CA SER A 66 16.56 5.72 14.18
C SER A 66 16.99 6.77 15.19
N ASP A 67 18.16 7.39 15.05
CA ASP A 67 18.63 8.44 15.95
C ASP A 67 17.72 9.69 15.87
N PRO A 68 16.99 10.04 16.94
CA PRO A 68 16.08 11.19 16.95
C PRO A 68 16.78 12.54 16.70
N SER A 69 18.09 12.63 16.89
CA SER A 69 18.89 13.84 16.65
C SER A 69 19.36 13.98 15.20
N SER A 70 19.26 12.91 14.41
CA SER A 70 19.72 12.90 13.03
C SER A 70 18.73 13.63 12.11
N PRO A 71 19.23 14.49 11.18
CA PRO A 71 18.36 15.08 10.15
C PRO A 71 17.80 14.02 9.17
N LEU A 72 18.35 12.80 9.19
CA LEU A 72 17.92 11.68 8.35
C LEU A 72 16.81 10.83 9.00
N LEU A 73 16.34 11.18 10.22
CA LEU A 73 15.30 10.43 10.92
C LEU A 73 14.07 10.20 10.03
N GLY A 74 13.73 8.93 9.82
CA GLY A 74 12.60 8.53 8.96
C GLY A 74 12.80 8.79 7.45
N ALA A 75 13.96 9.27 7.01
CA ALA A 75 14.25 9.45 5.59
C ALA A 75 14.53 8.11 4.90
N LEU A 76 14.20 8.02 3.61
CA LEU A 76 14.58 6.89 2.77
C LEU A 76 16.09 6.92 2.54
N THR A 77 16.73 5.77 2.68
CA THR A 77 18.18 5.59 2.52
C THR A 77 18.53 4.95 1.17
N ASP A 78 19.83 4.84 0.85
CA ASP A 78 20.29 4.12 -0.35
C ASP A 78 19.86 2.64 -0.37
N TYR A 79 19.56 2.05 0.79
CA TYR A 79 18.94 0.73 0.87
C TYR A 79 17.63 0.69 0.07
N HIS A 80 16.80 1.72 0.19
CA HIS A 80 15.51 1.81 -0.47
C HIS A 80 15.66 2.04 -1.98
N ILE A 81 16.73 2.74 -2.41
CA ILE A 81 17.07 2.87 -3.84
C ILE A 81 17.38 1.49 -4.43
N ALA A 82 18.22 0.69 -3.76
CA ALA A 82 18.52 -0.66 -4.21
C ALA A 82 17.28 -1.56 -4.18
N HIS A 83 16.52 -1.51 -3.08
CA HIS A 83 15.35 -2.35 -2.84
C HIS A 83 14.20 -2.06 -3.80
N LEU A 84 13.79 -0.81 -3.97
CA LEU A 84 12.65 -0.44 -4.83
C LEU A 84 13.09 -0.34 -6.29
N GLY A 85 14.31 0.13 -6.52
CA GLY A 85 14.87 0.28 -7.85
C GLY A 85 14.98 -1.04 -8.61
N GLN A 86 15.26 -2.17 -7.93
CA GLN A 86 15.29 -3.47 -8.59
C GLN A 86 13.92 -3.87 -9.16
N PHE A 87 12.81 -3.52 -8.50
CA PHE A 87 11.47 -3.84 -8.96
C PHE A 87 11.05 -2.96 -10.13
N ALA A 88 11.39 -1.66 -10.05
CA ALA A 88 11.18 -0.72 -11.13
C ALA A 88 11.92 -1.15 -12.41
N LEU A 89 13.20 -1.51 -12.27
CA LEU A 89 14.02 -2.05 -13.35
C LEU A 89 13.44 -3.33 -13.95
N LYS A 90 12.90 -4.21 -13.11
CA LYS A 90 12.45 -5.56 -13.49
C LYS A 90 10.96 -5.64 -13.83
N GLY A 91 10.32 -4.50 -14.05
CA GLY A 91 9.12 -4.40 -14.87
C GLY A 91 7.79 -4.26 -14.14
N ALA A 92 7.80 -4.08 -12.81
CA ALA A 92 6.58 -3.77 -12.07
C ALA A 92 5.90 -2.50 -12.62
N GLY A 93 4.57 -2.52 -12.73
CA GLY A 93 3.77 -1.39 -13.20
C GLY A 93 3.69 -0.28 -12.16
N LEU A 94 3.57 -0.66 -10.89
CA LEU A 94 3.52 0.22 -9.73
C LEU A 94 4.39 -0.36 -8.61
N VAL A 95 5.21 0.48 -7.99
CA VAL A 95 6.06 0.11 -6.85
C VAL A 95 5.65 0.94 -5.64
N PHE A 96 5.19 0.28 -4.58
CA PHE A 96 4.94 0.94 -3.31
C PHE A 96 6.25 1.18 -2.55
N VAL A 97 6.43 2.42 -2.09
CA VAL A 97 7.20 2.67 -0.87
C VAL A 97 6.43 2.08 0.31
N GLU A 98 7.15 1.54 1.28
CA GLU A 98 6.57 0.95 2.48
C GLU A 98 5.73 1.95 3.30
N ALA A 99 5.06 1.46 4.36
CA ALA A 99 4.22 2.28 5.22
C ALA A 99 5.01 3.49 5.77
N GLN A 100 4.63 4.70 5.35
CA GLN A 100 5.25 5.94 5.78
C GLN A 100 4.43 6.56 6.91
N ALA A 101 5.05 6.74 8.07
CA ALA A 101 4.40 7.33 9.21
C ALA A 101 4.09 8.82 8.97
N VAL A 102 2.85 9.24 9.24
CA VAL A 102 2.42 10.64 9.10
C VAL A 102 2.77 11.50 10.33
N GLN A 103 3.16 10.85 11.43
CA GLN A 103 3.69 11.47 12.64
C GLN A 103 4.85 10.62 13.19
N PRO A 104 5.83 11.20 13.92
CA PRO A 104 6.98 10.45 14.44
C PRO A 104 6.60 9.25 15.33
N ASN A 105 5.56 9.38 16.16
CA ASN A 105 5.05 8.32 17.03
C ASN A 105 4.10 7.34 16.29
N GLY A 106 3.81 7.60 15.02
CA GLY A 106 3.02 6.75 14.14
C GLY A 106 3.80 5.65 13.45
N ARG A 107 5.12 5.60 13.62
CA ARG A 107 5.97 4.52 13.13
C ARG A 107 5.67 3.20 13.85
N ILE A 108 5.94 2.06 13.20
CA ILE A 108 5.93 0.75 13.86
C ILE A 108 7.21 0.61 14.70
N SER A 109 8.36 0.81 14.06
CA SER A 109 9.67 0.79 14.70
C SER A 109 10.44 2.11 14.57
N PRO A 110 11.50 2.32 15.38
CA PRO A 110 12.40 3.46 15.20
C PRO A 110 13.01 3.55 13.79
N ASN A 111 13.16 2.43 13.09
CA ASN A 111 13.75 2.35 11.75
C ASN A 111 12.72 2.40 10.60
N ASP A 112 11.47 2.76 10.89
CA ASP A 112 10.46 3.01 9.87
C ASP A 112 10.67 4.37 9.19
N VAL A 113 10.35 4.42 7.91
CA VAL A 113 10.30 5.67 7.14
C VAL A 113 9.11 6.54 7.54
N GLY A 114 9.27 7.84 7.31
CA GLY A 114 8.32 8.89 7.66
C GLY A 114 8.02 9.83 6.51
N LEU A 115 6.90 10.53 6.63
CA LEU A 115 6.60 11.72 5.83
C LEU A 115 5.88 12.77 6.67
N TRP A 116 6.33 12.96 7.92
CA TRP A 116 5.78 13.94 8.86
C TRP A 116 6.45 15.32 8.74
N ASP A 117 7.63 15.40 8.13
CA ASP A 117 8.25 16.67 7.75
C ASP A 117 8.00 16.94 6.27
N HIS A 118 7.16 17.94 6.01
CA HIS A 118 6.61 18.26 4.69
C HIS A 118 7.41 19.33 3.95
N SER A 119 8.49 19.84 4.57
CA SER A 119 9.37 20.84 3.97
C SER A 119 10.07 20.27 2.74
N PRO A 120 10.15 21.00 1.61
CA PRO A 120 11.00 20.62 0.48
C PRO A 120 12.48 20.41 0.88
N GLU A 121 12.91 21.05 1.97
CA GLU A 121 14.26 20.94 2.50
C GLU A 121 14.48 19.73 3.39
N SER A 122 13.40 19.04 3.79
CA SER A 122 13.48 17.84 4.62
C SER A 122 14.16 16.69 3.86
N GLU A 123 14.96 15.91 4.58
CA GLU A 123 15.55 14.68 4.04
C GLU A 123 14.47 13.62 3.73
N GLN A 124 13.33 13.63 4.43
CA GLN A 124 12.18 12.77 4.10
C GLN A 124 11.63 13.08 2.70
N PHE A 125 11.44 14.37 2.40
CA PHE A 125 10.97 14.82 1.09
C PHE A 125 12.00 14.56 -0.02
N LYS A 126 13.26 14.96 0.21
CA LYS A 126 14.35 14.83 -0.78
C LYS A 126 14.61 13.37 -1.15
N SER A 127 14.65 12.49 -0.15
CA SER A 127 14.87 11.06 -0.36
C SER A 127 13.70 10.39 -1.09
N LEU A 128 12.45 10.74 -0.77
CA LEU A 128 11.28 10.29 -1.52
C LEU A 128 11.33 10.73 -2.98
N GLN A 129 11.63 12.02 -3.24
CA GLN A 129 11.76 12.54 -4.60
C GLN A 129 12.86 11.80 -5.39
N ARG A 130 13.97 11.43 -4.73
CA ARG A 130 15.05 10.66 -5.37
C ARG A 130 14.58 9.25 -5.79
N ILE A 131 13.82 8.57 -4.93
CA ILE A 131 13.23 7.25 -5.22
C ILE A 131 12.26 7.35 -6.41
N VAL A 132 11.34 8.32 -6.36
CA VAL A 132 10.34 8.58 -7.41
C VAL A 132 11.03 8.76 -8.76
N ARG A 133 11.99 9.70 -8.83
CA ARG A 133 12.75 9.98 -10.06
C ARG A 133 13.45 8.75 -10.62
N PHE A 134 14.08 7.95 -9.75
CA PHE A 134 14.74 6.72 -10.20
C PHE A 134 13.73 5.71 -10.77
N CYS A 135 12.64 5.43 -10.06
CA CYS A 135 11.62 4.50 -10.53
C CYS A 135 10.97 4.95 -11.85
N HIS A 136 10.62 6.23 -11.97
CA HIS A 136 10.09 6.84 -13.20
C HIS A 136 11.07 6.70 -14.36
N SER A 137 12.37 6.85 -14.09
CA SER A 137 13.39 6.69 -15.13
C SER A 137 13.46 5.28 -15.74
N GLN A 138 12.94 4.28 -15.01
CA GLN A 138 12.82 2.89 -15.44
C GLN A 138 11.38 2.52 -15.85
N GLY A 139 10.51 3.52 -15.99
CA GLY A 139 9.14 3.38 -16.48
C GLY A 139 8.16 2.76 -15.49
N ALA A 140 8.50 2.66 -14.20
CA ALA A 140 7.58 2.22 -13.15
C ALA A 140 6.94 3.43 -12.47
N LYS A 141 5.66 3.32 -12.10
CA LYS A 141 4.98 4.30 -11.24
C LYS A 141 5.31 4.05 -9.78
N VAL A 142 5.17 5.08 -8.94
CA VAL A 142 5.44 4.99 -7.50
C VAL A 142 4.18 5.32 -6.71
N ALA A 143 3.90 4.47 -5.73
CA ALA A 143 2.88 4.72 -4.71
C ALA A 143 3.54 4.88 -3.33
N VAL A 144 2.87 5.60 -2.43
CA VAL A 144 3.19 5.57 -1.00
C VAL A 144 1.99 5.06 -0.22
N GLN A 145 2.24 4.31 0.84
CA GLN A 145 1.21 3.94 1.81
C GLN A 145 1.36 4.83 3.05
N LEU A 146 0.44 5.75 3.27
CA LEU A 146 0.43 6.61 4.47
C LEU A 146 -0.20 5.85 5.64
N ALA A 147 0.47 5.88 6.79
CA ALA A 147 0.12 5.04 7.93
C ALA A 147 0.33 5.73 9.29
N HIS A 148 -0.32 5.14 10.29
CA HIS A 148 -0.02 5.37 11.70
C HIS A 148 -0.24 4.06 12.47
N ALA A 149 0.78 3.54 13.16
CA ALA A 149 0.75 2.20 13.75
C ALA A 149 -0.16 2.09 14.99
N GLY A 150 -0.48 3.21 15.64
CA GLY A 150 -1.38 3.23 16.80
C GLY A 150 -0.85 2.34 17.92
N ARG A 151 -1.71 1.50 18.52
CA ARG A 151 -1.31 0.63 19.66
C ARG A 151 -0.27 -0.45 19.33
N LYS A 152 0.16 -0.56 18.07
CA LYS A 152 1.22 -1.46 17.62
C LYS A 152 2.56 -0.73 17.36
N ALA A 153 2.63 0.56 17.66
CA ALA A 153 3.82 1.39 17.52
C ALA A 153 4.88 1.08 18.59
N SER A 154 6.08 1.63 18.37
CA SER A 154 7.22 1.57 19.29
C SER A 154 7.66 0.14 19.62
N VAL A 155 7.85 -0.68 18.59
CA VAL A 155 8.48 -2.00 18.70
C VAL A 155 9.77 -2.06 17.90
N VAL A 156 10.73 -2.91 18.27
CA VAL A 156 11.95 -3.11 17.48
C VAL A 156 11.66 -3.84 16.17
N ALA A 157 12.59 -3.77 15.21
CA ALA A 157 12.47 -4.49 13.94
C ALA A 157 12.28 -6.01 14.14
N PRO A 158 11.53 -6.70 13.27
CA PRO A 158 11.13 -8.09 13.49
C PRO A 158 12.28 -9.07 13.70
N TRP A 159 13.42 -8.91 13.02
CA TRP A 159 14.57 -9.81 13.19
C TRP A 159 15.25 -9.63 14.56
N VAL A 160 15.28 -8.40 15.10
CA VAL A 160 15.81 -8.13 16.44
C VAL A 160 14.96 -8.84 17.51
N ALA A 161 13.63 -8.78 17.37
CA ALA A 161 12.74 -9.52 18.25
C ALA A 161 12.90 -11.05 18.08
N ALA A 162 13.06 -11.53 16.85
CA ALA A 162 13.22 -12.95 16.53
C ALA A 162 14.54 -13.53 17.07
N GLU A 163 15.65 -12.78 17.03
CA GLU A 163 16.93 -13.17 17.64
C GLU A 163 16.79 -13.41 19.15
N ALA A 164 15.95 -12.60 19.82
CA ALA A 164 15.58 -12.77 21.22
C ALA A 164 14.44 -13.79 21.45
N LYS A 165 13.99 -14.51 20.41
CA LYS A 165 12.89 -15.49 20.43
C LYS A 165 11.56 -14.92 20.95
N LYS A 166 11.30 -13.64 20.65
CA LYS A 166 10.06 -12.93 21.03
C LYS A 166 9.28 -12.54 19.78
N ALA A 167 7.96 -12.50 19.90
CA ALA A 167 7.09 -12.04 18.81
C ALA A 167 7.19 -10.52 18.60
N ALA A 168 7.41 -9.76 19.67
CA ALA A 168 7.66 -8.33 19.66
C ALA A 168 8.49 -7.94 20.91
N ILE A 169 9.20 -6.82 20.80
CA ILE A 169 9.90 -6.18 21.91
C ILE A 169 9.63 -4.69 21.81
N ILE A 170 9.27 -4.07 22.93
CA ILE A 170 9.12 -2.62 23.05
C ILE A 170 10.45 -1.96 22.66
N ALA A 171 10.41 -1.04 21.71
CA ALA A 171 11.50 -0.12 21.49
C ALA A 171 11.47 0.91 22.62
N GLU A 172 12.46 0.85 23.50
CA GLU A 172 12.67 1.84 24.56
C GLU A 172 13.32 3.11 24.00
N GLU A 173 13.29 4.20 24.76
CA GLU A 173 13.90 5.49 24.35
C GLU A 173 15.40 5.35 24.03
N SER A 174 16.11 4.43 24.71
CA SER A 174 17.53 4.15 24.49
C SER A 174 17.86 3.60 23.10
N VAL A 175 16.87 3.13 22.35
CA VAL A 175 16.99 2.65 20.96
C VAL A 175 16.11 3.47 20.01
N GLY A 176 15.73 4.69 20.41
CA GLY A 176 14.93 5.61 19.59
C GLY A 176 13.41 5.35 19.62
N GLY A 177 12.93 4.55 20.58
CA GLY A 177 11.50 4.30 20.80
C GLY A 177 10.79 5.42 21.57
N TRP A 178 9.47 5.28 21.74
CA TRP A 178 8.57 6.24 22.38
C TRP A 178 7.45 5.53 23.17
N PRO A 179 7.78 4.67 24.15
CA PRO A 179 6.79 3.83 24.82
C PRO A 179 5.68 4.62 25.52
N SER A 180 5.98 5.84 25.99
CA SER A 180 5.03 6.75 26.66
C SER A 180 4.06 7.46 25.72
N ASN A 181 4.30 7.41 24.40
CA ASN A 181 3.50 8.12 23.39
C ASN A 181 2.92 7.18 22.32
N VAL A 182 2.72 5.91 22.66
CA VAL A 182 1.91 4.97 21.88
C VAL A 182 0.43 5.29 22.10
N VAL A 183 -0.35 5.37 21.03
CA VAL A 183 -1.73 5.89 21.05
C VAL A 183 -2.73 4.92 20.43
N GLY A 184 -4.00 5.02 20.81
CA GLY A 184 -5.10 4.27 20.20
C GLY A 184 -6.46 4.98 20.39
N PRO A 185 -7.55 4.40 19.86
CA PRO A 185 -8.90 4.92 20.12
C PRO A 185 -9.24 4.91 21.61
N ASN A 186 -8.69 3.95 22.35
CA ASN A 186 -8.78 3.82 23.80
C ASN A 186 -7.36 3.57 24.37
N GLY A 187 -7.18 3.82 25.67
CA GLY A 187 -5.91 3.64 26.36
C GLY A 187 -6.09 2.89 27.67
N GLY A 188 -5.01 2.29 28.17
CA GLY A 188 -5.04 1.36 29.31
C GLY A 188 -4.43 0.00 28.95
N VAL A 189 -4.02 -0.74 29.98
CA VAL A 189 -3.30 -2.02 29.83
C VAL A 189 -4.14 -3.04 29.07
N GLU A 190 -5.45 -3.05 29.29
CA GLU A 190 -6.46 -3.85 28.62
C GLU A 190 -6.54 -3.59 27.10
N HIS A 191 -6.07 -2.42 26.66
CA HIS A 191 -6.03 -2.04 25.25
C HIS A 191 -4.68 -2.34 24.57
N THR A 192 -3.70 -2.88 25.30
CA THR A 192 -2.41 -3.35 24.74
C THR A 192 -2.67 -4.46 23.72
N TRP A 193 -1.99 -4.41 22.55
CA TRP A 193 -2.24 -5.39 21.48
C TRP A 193 -1.86 -6.83 21.90
N GLY A 194 -0.77 -6.99 22.64
CA GLY A 194 -0.31 -8.28 23.14
C GLY A 194 1.04 -8.18 23.87
N PRO A 195 1.60 -9.32 24.30
CA PRO A 195 2.91 -9.34 24.95
C PRO A 195 4.01 -8.71 24.09
N GLY A 196 4.83 -7.84 24.68
CA GLY A 196 5.91 -7.15 23.98
C GLY A 196 5.50 -5.86 23.25
N TYR A 197 4.27 -5.38 23.46
CA TYR A 197 3.77 -4.09 22.97
C TYR A 197 3.54 -3.11 24.11
N CYS A 198 3.63 -1.81 23.80
CA CYS A 198 3.37 -0.74 24.76
C CYS A 198 1.88 -0.65 25.10
N THR A 199 1.59 -0.20 26.31
CA THR A 199 0.24 0.22 26.70
C THR A 199 -0.10 1.54 26.00
N PRO A 200 -1.18 1.62 25.19
CA PRO A 200 -1.54 2.85 24.52
C PRO A 200 -2.22 3.84 25.48
N ARG A 201 -2.09 5.14 25.19
CA ARG A 201 -3.02 6.17 25.68
C ARG A 201 -4.16 6.40 24.69
N ALA A 202 -5.31 6.85 25.19
CA ALA A 202 -6.40 7.25 24.32
C ALA A 202 -6.08 8.58 23.62
N LEU A 203 -6.41 8.69 22.34
CA LEU A 203 -6.38 9.97 21.62
C LEU A 203 -7.51 10.89 22.09
N SER A 204 -7.23 12.19 22.23
CA SER A 204 -8.28 13.21 22.33
C SER A 204 -8.94 13.46 20.97
N VAL A 205 -10.06 14.19 20.94
CA VAL A 205 -10.71 14.58 19.68
C VAL A 205 -9.81 15.54 18.88
N GLU A 206 -9.11 16.43 19.57
CA GLU A 206 -8.16 17.37 18.98
C GLU A 206 -7.01 16.63 18.31
N GLU A 207 -6.43 15.62 18.97
CA GLU A 207 -5.36 14.80 18.38
C GLU A 207 -5.84 13.97 17.19
N ILE A 208 -7.10 13.51 17.19
CA ILE A 208 -7.71 12.86 16.01
C ILE A 208 -7.75 13.85 14.84
N GLN A 209 -8.13 15.10 15.07
CA GLN A 209 -8.15 16.13 14.03
C GLN A 209 -6.74 16.50 13.55
N GLU A 210 -5.76 16.58 14.44
CA GLU A 210 -4.36 16.78 14.08
C GLU A 210 -3.83 15.64 13.20
N LEU A 211 -4.19 14.40 13.51
CA LEU A 211 -3.87 13.22 12.69
C LEU A 211 -4.51 13.32 11.31
N VAL A 212 -5.79 13.69 11.21
CA VAL A 212 -6.47 13.92 9.91
C VAL A 212 -5.68 14.92 9.07
N GLN A 213 -5.22 16.02 9.66
CA GLN A 213 -4.41 17.02 8.97
C GLN A 213 -3.00 16.51 8.63
N ALA A 214 -2.39 15.69 9.50
CA ALA A 214 -1.08 15.08 9.22
C ALA A 214 -1.15 14.16 7.99
N PHE A 215 -2.19 13.32 7.89
CA PHE A 215 -2.45 12.51 6.69
C PHE A 215 -2.58 13.36 5.42
N ALA A 216 -3.36 14.45 5.47
CA ALA A 216 -3.54 15.36 4.34
C ALA A 216 -2.21 16.00 3.90
N LYS A 217 -1.44 16.56 4.84
CA LYS A 217 -0.16 17.21 4.55
C LYS A 217 0.90 16.22 4.04
N SER A 218 0.96 15.00 4.59
CA SER A 218 1.82 13.95 4.07
C SER A 218 1.44 13.56 2.63
N ALA A 219 0.15 13.48 2.31
CA ALA A 219 -0.32 13.19 0.95
C ALA A 219 0.06 14.31 -0.04
N GLU A 220 -0.16 15.58 0.35
CA GLU A 220 0.26 16.73 -0.45
C GLU A 220 1.78 16.73 -0.69
N ALA A 221 2.58 16.48 0.35
CA ALA A 221 4.04 16.38 0.25
C ALA A 221 4.48 15.23 -0.66
N ALA A 222 3.84 14.06 -0.57
CA ALA A 222 4.12 12.92 -1.44
C ALA A 222 3.87 13.27 -2.92
N VAL A 223 2.73 13.88 -3.23
CA VAL A 223 2.42 14.30 -4.61
C VAL A 223 3.41 15.35 -5.10
N ARG A 224 3.77 16.34 -4.27
CA ARG A 224 4.81 17.33 -4.59
C ARG A 224 6.19 16.69 -4.84
N ALA A 225 6.49 15.56 -4.20
CA ALA A 225 7.71 14.78 -4.45
C ALA A 225 7.64 13.96 -5.76
N GLY A 226 6.47 13.91 -6.42
CA GLY A 226 6.21 13.24 -7.70
C GLY A 226 5.58 11.85 -7.56
N VAL A 227 5.11 11.47 -6.38
CA VAL A 227 4.40 10.19 -6.18
C VAL A 227 3.12 10.16 -7.03
N ASP A 228 2.88 9.05 -7.72
CA ASP A 228 1.73 8.90 -8.61
C ASP A 228 0.46 8.50 -7.88
N VAL A 229 0.56 7.67 -6.82
CA VAL A 229 -0.58 7.07 -6.12
C VAL A 229 -0.43 7.20 -4.60
N ILE A 230 -1.50 7.59 -3.91
CA ILE A 230 -1.57 7.62 -2.45
C ILE A 230 -2.44 6.46 -1.98
N GLU A 231 -1.95 5.61 -1.08
CA GLU A 231 -2.75 4.61 -0.38
C GLU A 231 -2.87 4.93 1.10
N ILE A 232 -4.07 4.75 1.66
CA ILE A 232 -4.32 4.92 3.10
C ILE A 232 -4.35 3.56 3.79
N HIS A 233 -3.51 3.41 4.81
CA HIS A 233 -3.45 2.17 5.57
C HIS A 233 -4.52 2.11 6.67
N ALA A 234 -5.66 1.49 6.37
CA ALA A 234 -6.75 1.21 7.30
C ALA A 234 -6.94 -0.29 7.58
N ALA A 235 -5.82 -1.02 7.70
CA ALA A 235 -5.79 -2.47 7.83
C ALA A 235 -4.78 -2.93 8.91
N HIS A 236 -4.66 -4.24 9.07
CA HIS A 236 -3.62 -4.93 9.86
C HIS A 236 -3.56 -4.55 11.35
N GLY A 237 -4.63 -3.99 11.90
CA GLY A 237 -4.66 -3.54 13.28
C GLY A 237 -3.87 -2.30 13.58
N TYR A 238 -3.55 -1.47 12.57
CA TYR A 238 -2.98 -0.13 12.79
C TYR A 238 -4.08 0.90 13.03
N LEU A 239 -3.72 2.16 13.25
CA LEU A 239 -4.59 3.14 13.92
C LEU A 239 -5.98 3.26 13.28
N LEU A 240 -6.06 3.48 11.97
CA LEU A 240 -7.36 3.61 11.30
C LEU A 240 -8.18 2.31 11.42
N ASN A 241 -7.58 1.13 11.29
CA ASN A 241 -8.27 -0.14 11.54
C ASN A 241 -8.74 -0.27 13.00
N GLN A 242 -7.94 0.19 13.96
CA GLN A 242 -8.31 0.19 15.38
C GLN A 242 -9.57 1.03 15.63
N PHE A 243 -9.74 2.15 14.94
CA PHE A 243 -10.97 2.96 14.98
C PHE A 243 -12.15 2.26 14.33
N LEU A 244 -11.93 1.56 13.20
CA LEU A 244 -12.99 0.83 12.51
C LEU A 244 -13.60 -0.26 13.36
N SER A 245 -12.82 -1.00 14.15
CA SER A 245 -13.35 -2.18 14.85
C SER A 245 -14.00 -1.88 16.20
N PRO A 246 -15.21 -2.39 16.46
CA PRO A 246 -15.85 -2.25 17.76
C PRO A 246 -15.15 -3.06 18.87
N VAL A 247 -14.25 -3.98 18.53
CA VAL A 247 -13.41 -4.70 19.50
C VAL A 247 -12.37 -3.77 20.12
N THR A 248 -11.80 -2.87 19.33
CA THR A 248 -10.70 -2.00 19.76
C THR A 248 -11.12 -0.57 20.04
N ASN A 249 -12.18 -0.10 19.38
CA ASN A 249 -12.75 1.22 19.59
C ASN A 249 -14.00 1.13 20.47
N LYS A 250 -13.79 1.42 21.76
CA LYS A 250 -14.81 1.50 22.82
C LYS A 250 -15.14 2.96 23.18
N ARG A 251 -14.81 3.92 22.31
CA ARG A 251 -15.12 5.33 22.56
C ARG A 251 -16.63 5.54 22.62
N THR A 252 -17.04 6.53 23.41
CA THR A 252 -18.44 6.95 23.59
C THR A 252 -18.73 8.33 22.97
N ASP A 253 -17.72 8.96 22.38
CA ASP A 253 -17.85 10.22 21.65
C ASP A 253 -18.21 9.99 20.17
N ALA A 254 -18.09 11.04 19.36
CA ALA A 254 -18.41 11.00 17.93
C ALA A 254 -17.55 10.02 17.10
N TYR A 255 -16.49 9.43 17.67
CA TYR A 255 -15.59 8.51 16.97
C TYR A 255 -15.75 7.04 17.39
N GLY A 256 -16.71 6.69 18.26
CA GLY A 256 -16.98 5.31 18.65
C GLY A 256 -18.46 4.94 18.73
N GLY A 257 -18.71 3.67 19.04
CA GLY A 257 -20.05 3.08 19.07
C GLY A 257 -20.56 2.68 17.69
N SER A 258 -21.38 3.52 17.05
CA SER A 258 -22.03 3.19 15.77
C SER A 258 -21.02 3.00 14.64
N PHE A 259 -21.46 2.36 13.55
CA PHE A 259 -20.65 2.21 12.34
C PHE A 259 -20.23 3.58 11.77
N GLU A 260 -21.14 4.54 11.76
CA GLU A 260 -20.92 5.89 11.24
C GLU A 260 -19.86 6.64 12.06
N ASN A 261 -19.87 6.45 13.38
CA ASN A 261 -18.88 7.04 14.27
C ASN A 261 -17.52 6.33 14.16
N ARG A 262 -17.48 4.99 14.15
CA ARG A 262 -16.22 4.22 14.00
C ARG A 262 -15.53 4.46 12.66
N THR A 263 -16.30 4.69 11.61
CA THR A 263 -15.78 5.03 10.27
C THR A 263 -15.49 6.52 10.09
N ARG A 264 -15.88 7.39 11.03
CA ARG A 264 -15.76 8.85 10.91
C ARG A 264 -14.33 9.31 10.64
N MET A 265 -13.37 8.86 11.44
CA MET A 265 -11.96 9.25 11.28
C MET A 265 -11.42 8.87 9.89
N LEU A 266 -11.73 7.66 9.40
CA LEU A 266 -11.33 7.24 8.06
C LEU A 266 -11.93 8.16 6.99
N ARG A 267 -13.22 8.48 7.09
CA ARG A 267 -13.91 9.36 6.14
C ARG A 267 -13.32 10.78 6.14
N GLU A 268 -13.00 11.30 7.32
CA GLU A 268 -12.34 12.60 7.47
C GLU A 268 -10.94 12.60 6.86
N VAL A 269 -10.13 11.56 7.08
CA VAL A 269 -8.82 11.40 6.43
C VAL A 269 -8.95 11.39 4.91
N LEU A 270 -9.85 10.56 4.35
CA LEU A 270 -10.05 10.47 2.90
C LEU A 270 -10.49 11.81 2.31
N THR A 271 -11.43 12.49 2.97
CA THR A 271 -11.94 13.81 2.56
C THR A 271 -10.82 14.86 2.59
N ALA A 272 -10.05 14.92 3.69
CA ALA A 272 -8.98 15.90 3.86
C ALA A 272 -7.86 15.69 2.83
N ILE A 273 -7.50 14.44 2.52
CA ILE A 273 -6.53 14.13 1.47
C ILE A 273 -7.05 14.56 0.10
N ARG A 274 -8.30 14.21 -0.23
CA ARG A 274 -8.90 14.58 -1.52
C ARG A 274 -8.96 16.10 -1.72
N ALA A 275 -9.06 16.88 -0.65
CA ALA A 275 -9.08 18.33 -0.72
C ALA A 275 -7.72 18.95 -1.08
N VAL A 276 -6.59 18.24 -0.89
CA VAL A 276 -5.24 18.80 -1.06
C VAL A 276 -4.43 18.18 -2.19
N ILE A 277 -4.81 17.00 -2.69
CA ILE A 277 -4.14 16.38 -3.84
C ILE A 277 -4.88 16.67 -5.15
N PRO A 278 -4.19 16.74 -6.30
CA PRO A 278 -4.82 16.92 -7.60
C PRO A 278 -5.91 15.89 -7.87
N THR A 279 -6.97 16.31 -8.56
CA THR A 279 -8.09 15.43 -8.92
C THR A 279 -7.64 14.24 -9.78
N GLY A 280 -6.54 14.36 -10.51
CA GLY A 280 -5.94 13.31 -11.32
C GLY A 280 -5.16 12.23 -10.55
N THR A 281 -4.84 12.46 -9.27
CA THR A 281 -4.03 11.53 -8.45
C THR A 281 -4.92 10.42 -7.87
N PRO A 282 -4.68 9.12 -8.15
CA PRO A 282 -5.46 8.03 -7.56
C PRO A 282 -5.39 7.94 -6.02
N LEU A 283 -6.52 7.65 -5.36
CA LEU A 283 -6.59 7.27 -3.93
C LEU A 283 -6.85 5.79 -3.82
N PHE A 284 -5.94 5.10 -3.18
CA PHE A 284 -6.15 3.73 -2.78
C PHE A 284 -6.49 3.69 -1.30
N LEU A 285 -7.30 2.72 -0.92
CA LEU A 285 -7.59 2.42 0.47
C LEU A 285 -7.25 0.95 0.71
N ARG A 286 -6.44 0.66 1.72
CA ARG A 286 -6.20 -0.71 2.17
C ARG A 286 -7.01 -1.00 3.42
N ILE A 287 -7.83 -2.06 3.38
CA ILE A 287 -8.62 -2.51 4.53
C ILE A 287 -8.30 -3.95 4.94
N SER A 288 -8.53 -4.26 6.20
CA SER A 288 -8.74 -5.65 6.62
C SER A 288 -10.22 -5.97 6.42
N ALA A 289 -10.55 -6.76 5.40
CA ALA A 289 -11.95 -7.10 5.06
C ALA A 289 -12.67 -7.83 6.20
N THR A 290 -11.92 -8.60 6.98
CA THR A 290 -12.35 -9.22 8.23
C THR A 290 -11.18 -9.27 9.20
N GLU A 291 -11.48 -9.20 10.50
CA GLU A 291 -10.49 -9.38 11.57
C GLU A 291 -10.37 -10.82 12.06
N TRP A 292 -11.19 -11.73 11.53
CA TRP A 292 -11.24 -13.15 11.93
C TRP A 292 -11.54 -13.36 13.41
N LEU A 293 -12.49 -12.58 13.94
CA LEU A 293 -12.94 -12.64 15.33
C LEU A 293 -14.37 -13.14 15.50
N ASP A 294 -15.04 -13.53 14.41
CA ASP A 294 -16.37 -14.13 14.49
C ASP A 294 -16.34 -15.37 15.41
N GLY A 295 -17.24 -15.40 16.39
CA GLY A 295 -17.32 -16.45 17.40
C GLY A 295 -16.21 -16.45 18.47
N GLN A 296 -15.34 -15.42 18.53
CA GLN A 296 -14.38 -15.26 19.63
C GLN A 296 -15.01 -14.47 20.79
N ASP A 297 -14.66 -14.80 22.03
CA ASP A 297 -15.20 -14.17 23.24
C ASP A 297 -15.04 -12.64 23.25
N VAL A 298 -13.90 -12.15 22.74
CA VAL A 298 -13.60 -10.71 22.65
C VAL A 298 -14.58 -9.93 21.76
N ALA A 299 -15.25 -10.62 20.84
CA ALA A 299 -16.25 -10.04 19.94
C ALA A 299 -17.69 -10.34 20.36
N ALA A 300 -17.92 -11.11 21.44
CA ALA A 300 -19.24 -11.57 21.84
C ALA A 300 -20.22 -10.43 22.18
N GLU A 301 -19.73 -9.38 22.84
CA GLU A 301 -20.58 -8.25 23.25
C GLU A 301 -20.68 -7.15 22.18
N SER A 302 -19.56 -6.78 21.57
CA SER A 302 -19.49 -5.62 20.68
C SER A 302 -19.59 -5.95 19.19
N GLY A 303 -19.60 -7.23 18.83
CA GLY A 303 -19.32 -7.68 17.48
C GLY A 303 -17.86 -7.43 17.08
N THR A 304 -17.58 -7.57 15.79
CA THR A 304 -16.25 -7.37 15.18
C THR A 304 -16.37 -6.64 13.84
N TRP A 305 -15.26 -6.10 13.34
CA TRP A 305 -15.16 -5.77 11.92
C TRP A 305 -15.02 -7.07 11.11
N ASN A 306 -16.07 -7.40 10.37
CA ASN A 306 -16.17 -8.57 9.51
C ASN A 306 -16.51 -8.15 8.07
N MET A 307 -16.74 -9.13 7.18
CA MET A 307 -17.07 -8.86 5.79
C MET A 307 -18.30 -7.96 5.65
N GLU A 308 -19.36 -8.20 6.42
CA GLU A 308 -20.57 -7.33 6.40
C GLU A 308 -20.23 -5.86 6.70
N SER A 309 -19.36 -5.62 7.69
CA SER A 309 -18.88 -4.26 7.99
C SER A 309 -18.11 -3.64 6.82
N SER A 310 -17.27 -4.43 6.14
CA SER A 310 -16.56 -3.99 4.94
C SER A 310 -17.52 -3.69 3.79
N LEU A 311 -18.53 -4.53 3.55
CA LEU A 311 -19.55 -4.32 2.53
C LEU A 311 -20.37 -3.04 2.78
N ARG A 312 -20.66 -2.71 4.05
CA ARG A 312 -21.32 -1.45 4.43
C ARG A 312 -20.50 -0.20 4.13
N LEU A 313 -19.16 -0.32 4.04
CA LEU A 313 -18.27 0.80 3.71
C LEU A 313 -18.25 1.10 2.20
N LEU A 314 -18.41 0.06 1.35
CA LEU A 314 -18.21 0.15 -0.09
C LEU A 314 -19.02 1.28 -0.78
N PRO A 315 -20.32 1.49 -0.48
CA PRO A 315 -21.09 2.54 -1.15
C PRO A 315 -20.59 3.96 -0.87
N LEU A 316 -19.84 4.15 0.23
CA LEU A 316 -19.31 5.46 0.61
C LEU A 316 -18.01 5.80 -0.15
N LEU A 317 -17.29 4.78 -0.65
CA LEU A 317 -15.96 4.94 -1.22
C LEU A 317 -15.90 5.88 -2.45
N PRO A 318 -16.83 5.82 -3.41
CA PRO A 318 -16.78 6.71 -4.58
C PRO A 318 -16.92 8.19 -4.22
N GLU A 319 -17.84 8.53 -3.30
CA GLU A 319 -18.06 9.91 -2.84
C GLU A 319 -16.85 10.45 -2.07
N LEU A 320 -16.12 9.56 -1.38
CA LEU A 320 -14.86 9.87 -0.70
C LEU A 320 -13.66 9.91 -1.67
N GLY A 321 -13.89 9.71 -2.97
CA GLY A 321 -12.86 9.75 -4.01
C GLY A 321 -11.88 8.59 -3.98
N VAL A 322 -12.28 7.42 -3.45
CA VAL A 322 -11.47 6.19 -3.47
C VAL A 322 -11.61 5.49 -4.81
N ASP A 323 -10.46 5.32 -5.48
CA ASP A 323 -10.38 4.77 -6.83
C ASP A 323 -10.08 3.28 -6.84
N LEU A 324 -9.41 2.77 -5.79
CA LEU A 324 -9.10 1.35 -5.64
C LEU A 324 -9.15 0.91 -4.17
N LEU A 325 -9.68 -0.28 -3.93
CA LEU A 325 -9.66 -0.95 -2.64
C LEU A 325 -8.66 -2.11 -2.66
N ASP A 326 -7.61 -2.02 -1.85
CA ASP A 326 -6.65 -3.11 -1.58
C ASP A 326 -7.18 -3.98 -0.44
N VAL A 327 -7.54 -5.23 -0.75
CA VAL A 327 -8.30 -6.10 0.13
C VAL A 327 -7.37 -7.06 0.88
N SER A 328 -7.13 -6.77 2.16
CA SER A 328 -6.37 -7.64 3.06
C SER A 328 -7.23 -8.16 4.22
N SER A 329 -6.64 -8.67 5.30
CA SER A 329 -7.39 -9.12 6.48
C SER A 329 -6.53 -9.21 7.74
N GLY A 330 -7.21 -9.31 8.90
CA GLY A 330 -6.59 -9.61 10.19
C GLY A 330 -5.72 -8.49 10.77
N GLY A 331 -4.96 -8.86 11.80
CA GLY A 331 -3.93 -8.06 12.47
C GLY A 331 -4.43 -7.23 13.65
N ASN A 332 -5.74 -7.04 13.82
CA ASN A 332 -6.27 -6.14 14.83
C ASN A 332 -6.20 -6.68 16.25
N HIS A 333 -6.44 -7.98 16.46
CA HIS A 333 -6.43 -8.58 17.79
C HIS A 333 -5.68 -9.91 17.81
N LYS A 334 -4.98 -10.20 18.92
CA LYS A 334 -4.20 -11.44 19.10
C LYS A 334 -5.04 -12.72 19.08
N ASP A 335 -6.33 -12.63 19.39
CA ASP A 335 -7.24 -13.79 19.49
C ASP A 335 -7.87 -14.18 18.14
N GLN A 336 -7.52 -13.48 17.06
CA GLN A 336 -7.98 -13.82 15.70
C GLN A 336 -7.70 -15.28 15.33
N LYS A 337 -8.63 -15.90 14.60
CA LYS A 337 -8.51 -17.28 14.10
C LYS A 337 -8.54 -17.28 12.59
N ILE A 338 -7.37 -17.12 11.99
CA ILE A 338 -7.21 -17.12 10.54
C ILE A 338 -7.10 -18.56 10.05
N ASN A 339 -8.05 -19.00 9.23
CA ASN A 339 -7.90 -20.25 8.48
C ASN A 339 -7.03 -19.97 7.24
N LEU A 340 -5.73 -20.22 7.36
CA LEU A 340 -4.78 -19.94 6.28
C LEU A 340 -4.87 -21.02 5.20
N HIS A 341 -5.45 -20.67 4.06
CA HIS A 341 -5.38 -21.41 2.80
C HIS A 341 -4.88 -20.50 1.66
N THR A 342 -4.49 -21.09 0.53
CA THR A 342 -3.85 -20.36 -0.57
C THR A 342 -4.67 -19.19 -1.10
N ASN A 343 -6.01 -19.29 -1.05
CA ASN A 343 -6.92 -18.32 -1.66
C ASN A 343 -7.65 -17.44 -0.64
N TYR A 344 -7.31 -17.49 0.66
CA TYR A 344 -8.10 -16.80 1.68
C TYR A 344 -8.29 -15.29 1.47
N HIS A 345 -7.29 -14.59 0.92
CA HIS A 345 -7.44 -13.18 0.53
C HIS A 345 -8.10 -12.99 -0.84
N ILE A 346 -7.92 -13.97 -1.74
CA ILE A 346 -8.53 -13.97 -3.07
C ILE A 346 -10.05 -14.10 -2.97
N ASP A 347 -10.53 -14.97 -2.08
CA ASP A 347 -11.95 -15.16 -1.80
C ASP A 347 -12.58 -13.85 -1.29
N LEU A 348 -11.89 -13.14 -0.38
CA LEU A 348 -12.32 -11.83 0.13
C LEU A 348 -12.35 -10.75 -0.96
N ALA A 349 -11.33 -10.69 -1.81
CA ALA A 349 -11.27 -9.73 -2.92
C ALA A 349 -12.40 -9.98 -3.93
N SER A 350 -12.72 -11.24 -4.21
CA SER A 350 -13.82 -11.63 -5.10
C SER A 350 -15.17 -11.15 -4.59
N GLU A 351 -15.47 -11.39 -3.31
CA GLU A 351 -16.73 -10.96 -2.68
C GLU A 351 -16.86 -9.42 -2.68
N VAL A 352 -15.80 -8.71 -2.31
CA VAL A 352 -15.75 -7.25 -2.34
C VAL A 352 -15.95 -6.71 -3.75
N ARG A 353 -15.31 -7.30 -4.76
CA ARG A 353 -15.45 -6.86 -6.16
C ARG A 353 -16.86 -7.06 -6.66
N GLN A 354 -17.47 -8.23 -6.41
CA GLN A 354 -18.86 -8.49 -6.79
C GLN A 354 -19.81 -7.48 -6.15
N ALA A 355 -19.63 -7.18 -4.86
CA ALA A 355 -20.44 -6.19 -4.16
C ALA A 355 -20.26 -4.77 -4.73
N ILE A 356 -19.03 -4.34 -5.01
CA ILE A 356 -18.78 -3.04 -5.68
C ILE A 356 -19.51 -3.00 -7.03
N ARG A 357 -19.41 -4.04 -7.85
CA ARG A 357 -20.08 -4.09 -9.17
C ARG A 357 -21.60 -4.04 -9.04
N ALA A 358 -22.17 -4.73 -8.05
CA ALA A 358 -23.61 -4.71 -7.81
C ALA A 358 -24.15 -3.30 -7.47
N THR A 359 -23.31 -2.42 -6.91
CA THR A 359 -23.69 -1.01 -6.66
C THR A 359 -23.57 -0.11 -7.90
N GLY A 360 -22.96 -0.58 -8.99
CA GLY A 360 -22.62 0.23 -10.16
C GLY A 360 -21.42 1.18 -9.94
N ALA A 361 -20.74 1.08 -8.79
CA ALA A 361 -19.55 1.87 -8.51
C ALA A 361 -18.37 1.45 -9.39
N LYS A 362 -17.50 2.41 -9.68
CA LYS A 362 -16.30 2.24 -10.52
C LYS A 362 -15.02 1.98 -9.73
N THR A 363 -15.09 1.93 -8.41
CA THR A 363 -13.94 1.64 -7.56
C THR A 363 -13.34 0.30 -7.97
N LEU A 364 -12.04 0.28 -8.21
CA LEU A 364 -11.29 -0.89 -8.60
C LEU A 364 -10.97 -1.75 -7.37
N VAL A 365 -10.62 -3.01 -7.60
CA VAL A 365 -10.19 -3.93 -6.54
C VAL A 365 -8.79 -4.45 -6.82
N GLY A 366 -7.93 -4.41 -5.81
CA GLY A 366 -6.64 -5.08 -5.81
C GLY A 366 -6.70 -6.39 -5.02
N ALA A 367 -6.19 -7.47 -5.60
CA ALA A 367 -6.01 -8.74 -4.90
C ALA A 367 -4.57 -8.87 -4.38
N VAL A 368 -4.42 -9.28 -3.12
CA VAL A 368 -3.13 -9.56 -2.47
C VAL A 368 -3.18 -10.93 -1.79
N GLY A 369 -2.02 -11.47 -1.43
CA GLY A 369 -1.92 -12.66 -0.58
C GLY A 369 -1.70 -13.96 -1.35
N PHE A 370 -0.54 -14.59 -1.13
CA PHE A 370 -0.11 -15.86 -1.73
C PHE A 370 -0.20 -15.95 -3.27
N ILE A 371 -0.25 -14.81 -3.96
CA ILE A 371 -0.05 -14.73 -5.41
C ILE A 371 1.44 -14.95 -5.70
N THR A 372 1.75 -16.08 -6.34
CA THR A 372 3.15 -16.48 -6.61
C THR A 372 3.38 -16.98 -8.03
N GLN A 373 2.34 -17.50 -8.69
CA GLN A 373 2.45 -18.09 -10.02
C GLN A 373 1.87 -17.15 -11.09
N ALA A 374 2.47 -17.15 -12.28
CA ALA A 374 2.06 -16.25 -13.37
C ALA A 374 0.63 -16.52 -13.83
N GLU A 375 0.25 -17.79 -13.95
CA GLU A 375 -1.08 -18.23 -14.35
C GLU A 375 -2.14 -17.87 -13.30
N GLN A 376 -1.79 -17.97 -12.02
CA GLN A 376 -2.66 -17.51 -10.93
C GLN A 376 -2.91 -16.00 -11.06
N ALA A 377 -1.85 -15.21 -11.19
CA ALA A 377 -1.96 -13.76 -11.34
C ALA A 377 -2.78 -13.36 -12.59
N GLN A 378 -2.56 -14.04 -13.73
CA GLN A 378 -3.36 -13.84 -14.93
C GLN A 378 -4.84 -14.15 -14.68
N GLY A 379 -5.14 -15.32 -14.11
CA GLY A 379 -6.51 -15.76 -13.86
C GLY A 379 -7.30 -14.80 -12.96
N LEU A 380 -6.64 -14.08 -12.05
CA LEU A 380 -7.29 -13.11 -11.17
C LEU A 380 -7.79 -11.85 -11.88
N VAL A 381 -7.13 -11.44 -12.97
CA VAL A 381 -7.39 -10.16 -13.65
C VAL A 381 -7.89 -10.33 -15.09
N GLN A 382 -7.83 -11.53 -15.65
CA GLN A 382 -8.28 -11.81 -17.01
C GLN A 382 -9.76 -11.45 -17.16
N GLY A 383 -10.10 -10.66 -18.18
CA GLY A 383 -11.48 -10.18 -18.37
C GLY A 383 -11.81 -8.86 -17.67
N ALA A 384 -10.89 -8.29 -16.87
CA ALA A 384 -11.18 -7.09 -16.08
C ALA A 384 -11.43 -5.83 -16.94
N ASP A 385 -10.85 -5.74 -18.14
CA ASP A 385 -11.12 -4.62 -19.07
C ASP A 385 -12.52 -4.73 -19.66
N GLU A 386 -12.89 -5.93 -20.06
CA GLU A 386 -14.20 -6.24 -20.61
C GLU A 386 -15.29 -5.99 -19.55
N ALA A 387 -15.06 -6.40 -18.30
CA ALA A 387 -15.98 -6.17 -17.19
C ALA A 387 -16.21 -4.68 -16.85
N HIS A 388 -15.33 -3.77 -17.28
CA HIS A 388 -15.52 -2.32 -17.13
C HIS A 388 -16.39 -1.69 -18.23
N ALA A 389 -16.51 -2.33 -19.39
CA ALA A 389 -17.30 -1.81 -20.48
C ALA A 389 -18.79 -2.11 -20.22
N ALA A 390 -19.61 -1.07 -20.12
CA ALA A 390 -21.01 -1.11 -19.66
C ALA A 390 -21.99 -2.05 -20.42
N ASN A 391 -21.54 -2.77 -21.45
CA ASN A 391 -22.33 -3.68 -22.28
C ASN A 391 -21.56 -4.93 -22.73
N ALA A 392 -20.39 -5.23 -22.17
CA ALA A 392 -19.60 -6.39 -22.59
C ALA A 392 -19.95 -7.62 -21.74
N THR A 393 -20.39 -8.68 -22.39
CA THR A 393 -20.42 -10.02 -21.79
C THR A 393 -18.98 -10.45 -21.58
N VAL A 394 -18.57 -10.69 -20.33
CA VAL A 394 -17.26 -11.26 -20.04
C VAL A 394 -17.24 -12.69 -20.60
N SER A 395 -16.39 -12.97 -21.59
CA SER A 395 -16.18 -14.32 -22.08
C SER A 395 -15.25 -15.06 -21.12
N GLY A 396 -15.80 -15.73 -20.11
CA GLY A 396 -15.01 -16.49 -19.13
C GLY A 396 -15.51 -16.33 -17.68
N PRO A 397 -14.76 -16.84 -16.69
CA PRO A 397 -15.06 -16.59 -15.28
C PRO A 397 -14.94 -15.09 -14.96
N GLU A 398 -15.75 -14.62 -14.00
CA GLU A 398 -15.69 -13.25 -13.52
C GLU A 398 -14.30 -12.92 -12.94
N PRO A 399 -13.67 -11.80 -13.33
CA PRO A 399 -12.40 -11.39 -12.77
C PRO A 399 -12.54 -11.08 -11.27
N VAL A 400 -11.53 -11.50 -10.50
CA VAL A 400 -11.47 -11.32 -9.05
C VAL A 400 -10.94 -9.94 -8.68
N ALA A 401 -10.06 -9.37 -9.50
CA ALA A 401 -9.43 -8.08 -9.26
C ALA A 401 -9.12 -7.35 -10.56
N ASP A 402 -8.84 -6.06 -10.45
CA ASP A 402 -8.40 -5.22 -11.55
C ASP A 402 -6.87 -5.11 -11.60
N LEU A 403 -6.17 -5.41 -10.49
CA LEU A 403 -4.72 -5.60 -10.43
C LEU A 403 -4.32 -6.59 -9.33
N VAL A 404 -3.07 -7.07 -9.39
CA VAL A 404 -2.49 -7.96 -8.37
C VAL A 404 -1.37 -7.26 -7.61
N LEU A 405 -1.40 -7.38 -6.28
CA LEU A 405 -0.34 -6.92 -5.40
C LEU A 405 0.43 -8.12 -4.86
N MET A 406 1.76 -8.09 -4.98
CA MET A 406 2.64 -9.13 -4.46
C MET A 406 3.66 -8.54 -3.50
N ALA A 407 3.89 -9.26 -2.40
CA ALA A 407 4.87 -8.88 -1.38
C ALA A 407 6.04 -9.87 -1.39
N ARG A 408 5.96 -10.92 -0.57
CA ARG A 408 7.01 -11.92 -0.35
C ARG A 408 7.59 -12.55 -1.63
N GLN A 409 6.80 -12.68 -2.70
CA GLN A 409 7.31 -13.20 -3.97
C GLN A 409 8.38 -12.27 -4.55
N PHE A 410 8.16 -10.95 -4.57
CA PHE A 410 9.14 -9.98 -5.07
C PHE A 410 10.42 -9.92 -4.23
N MET A 411 10.32 -10.13 -2.91
CA MET A 411 11.52 -10.21 -2.05
C MET A 411 12.42 -11.42 -2.40
N ARG A 412 11.84 -12.50 -2.92
CA ARG A 412 12.57 -13.73 -3.31
C ARG A 412 12.99 -13.72 -4.77
N GLU A 413 12.16 -13.13 -5.63
CA GLU A 413 12.30 -13.14 -7.08
C GLU A 413 11.96 -11.76 -7.64
N PRO A 414 12.90 -10.79 -7.60
CA PRO A 414 12.64 -9.45 -8.09
C PRO A 414 12.35 -9.38 -9.60
N GLU A 415 12.75 -10.39 -10.38
CA GLU A 415 12.50 -10.51 -11.83
C GLU A 415 11.18 -11.18 -12.21
N TRP A 416 10.31 -11.43 -11.23
CA TRP A 416 9.08 -12.19 -11.42
C TRP A 416 8.25 -11.72 -12.63
N VAL A 417 8.15 -10.41 -12.89
CA VAL A 417 7.36 -9.88 -14.02
C VAL A 417 7.91 -10.35 -15.37
N MET A 418 9.23 -10.38 -15.53
CA MET A 418 9.88 -10.83 -16.75
C MET A 418 9.68 -12.35 -16.94
N ASN A 419 9.80 -13.11 -15.85
CA ASN A 419 9.54 -14.54 -15.87
C ASN A 419 8.08 -14.86 -16.17
N ALA A 420 7.14 -14.11 -15.60
CA ALA A 420 5.71 -14.21 -15.90
C ALA A 420 5.42 -13.87 -17.37
N ALA A 421 6.04 -12.83 -17.92
CA ALA A 421 5.87 -12.48 -19.33
C ALA A 421 6.31 -13.63 -20.24
N LYS A 422 7.50 -14.19 -19.98
CA LYS A 422 8.01 -15.37 -20.70
C LYS A 422 7.10 -16.58 -20.56
N LYS A 423 6.62 -16.86 -19.34
CA LYS A 423 5.77 -18.01 -19.05
C LYS A 423 4.41 -17.92 -19.75
N LEU A 424 3.82 -16.72 -19.80
CA LEU A 424 2.52 -16.45 -20.40
C LEU A 424 2.60 -16.10 -21.89
N GLY A 425 3.80 -16.09 -22.49
CA GLY A 425 3.99 -15.73 -23.90
C GLY A 425 3.79 -14.23 -24.21
N ALA A 426 3.72 -13.37 -23.19
CA ALA A 426 3.56 -11.93 -23.37
C ALA A 426 4.87 -11.31 -23.87
N LYS A 427 4.79 -10.56 -24.97
CA LYS A 427 5.93 -9.81 -25.51
C LYS A 427 6.03 -8.46 -24.80
N VAL A 428 7.03 -8.29 -23.96
CA VAL A 428 7.27 -7.07 -23.19
C VAL A 428 8.60 -6.42 -23.55
N ASP A 429 8.70 -5.11 -23.36
CA ASP A 429 9.98 -4.41 -23.38
C ASP A 429 10.83 -4.89 -22.19
N VAL A 430 12.14 -4.90 -22.39
CA VAL A 430 13.13 -5.28 -21.39
C VAL A 430 14.17 -4.17 -21.30
N PRO A 431 14.72 -3.88 -20.11
CA PRO A 431 15.77 -2.87 -19.98
C PRO A 431 16.85 -3.09 -21.02
N VAL A 432 17.26 -2.02 -21.71
CA VAL A 432 18.17 -2.13 -22.87
C VAL A 432 19.46 -2.87 -22.53
N GLN A 433 19.91 -2.75 -21.28
CA GLN A 433 21.09 -3.38 -20.72
C GLN A 433 20.93 -4.91 -20.54
N PHE A 434 19.71 -5.42 -20.41
CA PHE A 434 19.40 -6.83 -20.13
C PHE A 434 19.01 -7.63 -21.39
N ARG A 435 18.90 -6.99 -22.56
CA ARG A 435 18.46 -7.64 -23.82
C ARG A 435 19.26 -8.89 -24.22
N ARG A 436 20.48 -9.06 -23.73
CA ARG A 436 21.35 -10.22 -24.01
C ARG A 436 21.21 -11.36 -22.98
N ALA A 437 20.45 -11.15 -21.91
CA ALA A 437 20.32 -12.07 -20.79
C ALA A 437 18.97 -12.81 -20.75
N ILE A 438 18.03 -12.48 -21.64
CA ILE A 438 16.62 -12.91 -21.58
C ILE A 438 16.25 -13.78 -22.78
#